data_AF-A0A543NLT8-F1
#
_entry.id   AF-A0A543NLT8-F1
#
_cell.length_a   1.000
_cell.length_b   1.000
_cell.length_c   1.000
_cell.angle_alpha   90.00
_cell.angle_beta   90.00
_cell.angle_gamma   90.00
#
_symmetry.space_group_name_H-M   'P 1'
#
loop_
_entity.id
_entity.type
_entity.pdbx_description
1 polymer ?
#
loop_
_entity_poly.entity_id
_entity_poly.type
_entity_poly.pdbx_seq_one_letter_code
_entity_poly.pdbx_strand_id
1 'polypeptide(L)'
;MRTLSVPGAAVADLLCLLAFVTIGRASHDEGNALAGIATTVWPFAAALAVSWLATLAWRAPARLVPSGLGIWAGTTVGGLVLRVATGAGAEPSFAVVTALFLAATLLGWRAVTRLARVRASRSTG
;
A
#
# COMPACT_ATOMS: atom_id res chain seq x y z
N MET A 1 -11.30 21.55 2.22
CA MET A 1 -10.94 20.16 2.58
C MET A 1 -9.43 20.01 2.45
N ARG A 2 -8.72 19.69 3.54
CA ARG A 2 -7.25 19.61 3.53
C ARG A 2 -6.80 18.40 2.70
N THR A 3 -5.97 18.61 1.69
CA THR A 3 -5.18 17.52 1.11
C THR A 3 -4.36 16.89 2.23
N LEU A 4 -4.33 15.55 2.32
CA LEU A 4 -3.43 14.88 3.25
C LEU A 4 -2.01 15.42 3.02
N SER A 5 -1.35 15.81 4.11
CA SER A 5 0.05 16.20 4.05
C SER A 5 0.89 15.02 3.55
N VAL A 6 2.09 15.28 3.04
CA VAL A 6 3.02 14.21 2.62
C VAL A 6 3.19 13.15 3.72
N PRO A 7 3.43 13.52 5.00
CA PRO A 7 3.44 12.55 6.10
C PRO A 7 2.12 11.80 6.26
N GLY A 8 0.98 12.47 6.17
CA GLY A 8 -0.33 11.83 6.30
C GLY A 8 -0.60 10.78 5.22
N ALA A 9 -0.15 11.03 3.99
CA ALA A 9 -0.26 10.06 2.91
C ALA A 9 0.69 8.85 3.09
N ALA A 10 1.92 9.09 3.54
CA ALA A 10 2.86 8.02 3.84
C ALA A 10 2.36 7.11 4.97
N VAL A 11 1.77 7.72 6.03
CA VAL A 11 1.13 6.98 7.12
C VAL A 11 -0.06 6.17 6.60
N ALA A 12 -0.92 6.75 5.75
CA ALA A 12 -2.04 6.02 5.17
C ALA A 12 -1.59 4.78 4.38
N ASP A 13 -0.55 4.91 3.54
CA ASP A 13 0.01 3.78 2.78
C ASP A 13 0.63 2.72 3.70
N LEU A 14 1.36 3.14 4.74
CA LEU A 14 1.94 2.22 5.73
C LEU A 14 0.84 1.47 6.51
N LEU A 15 -0.24 2.15 6.89
CA LEU A 15 -1.39 1.52 7.56
C LEU A 15 -2.10 0.51 6.64
N CYS A 16 -2.23 0.82 5.35
CA CYS A 16 -2.76 -0.14 4.37
C CYS A 16 -1.90 -1.42 4.33
N LEU A 17 -0.58 -1.26 4.29
CA LEU A 17 0.35 -2.38 4.29
C LEU A 17 0.31 -3.18 5.61
N LEU A 18 0.30 -2.49 6.75
CA LEU A 18 0.22 -3.14 8.05
C LEU A 18 -1.11 -3.89 8.23
N ALA A 19 -2.23 -3.32 7.78
CA ALA A 19 -3.52 -3.98 7.77
C ALA A 19 -3.49 -5.26 6.92
N PHE A 20 -2.91 -5.22 5.72
CA PHE A 20 -2.74 -6.40 4.88
C PHE A 20 -2.01 -7.53 5.62
N VAL A 21 -0.84 -7.24 6.20
CA VAL A 21 0.00 -8.24 6.86
C VAL A 21 -0.67 -8.78 8.12
N THR A 22 -1.23 -7.92 8.95
CA THR A 22 -1.87 -8.33 10.20
C THR A 22 -3.12 -9.17 9.96
N ILE A 23 -4.01 -8.74 9.05
CA ILE A 23 -5.24 -9.47 8.71
C ILE A 23 -4.91 -10.79 8.02
N GLY A 24 -3.97 -10.79 7.06
CA GLY A 24 -3.57 -11.99 6.33
C GLY A 24 -3.03 -13.06 7.28
N ARG A 25 -2.12 -12.68 8.19
CA ARG A 25 -1.55 -13.62 9.17
C ARG A 25 -2.57 -14.12 10.18
N ALA A 26 -3.45 -13.24 10.67
CA ALA A 26 -4.53 -13.63 11.57
C ALA A 26 -5.49 -14.64 10.91
N SER A 27 -5.69 -14.54 9.58
CA SER A 27 -6.55 -15.46 8.83
C SER A 27 -5.93 -16.86 8.62
N HIS A 28 -4.63 -17.01 8.87
CA HIS A 28 -3.89 -18.27 8.68
C HIS A 28 -3.44 -18.90 10.02
N ASP A 29 -3.93 -18.42 11.17
CA ASP A 29 -3.60 -18.93 12.53
C ASP A 29 -2.10 -19.14 12.79
N GLU A 30 -1.27 -18.19 12.38
CA GLU A 30 0.18 -18.32 12.51
C GLU A 30 0.68 -18.02 13.93
N GLY A 31 1.17 -19.06 14.65
CA GLY A 31 1.45 -19.05 16.10
C GLY A 31 2.56 -18.14 16.65
N ASN A 32 3.34 -17.43 15.83
CA ASN A 32 4.32 -16.44 16.32
C ASN A 32 4.02 -15.04 15.74
N ALA A 33 3.23 -14.26 16.48
CA ALA A 33 2.60 -13.04 15.98
C ALA A 33 3.63 -11.97 15.56
N LEU A 34 4.55 -11.56 16.44
CA LEU A 34 5.41 -10.40 16.18
C LEU A 34 6.52 -10.68 15.18
N ALA A 35 7.25 -11.79 15.36
CA ALA A 35 8.35 -12.14 14.44
C ALA A 35 7.81 -12.42 13.03
N GLY A 36 6.66 -13.10 12.92
CA GLY A 36 6.02 -13.38 11.64
C GLY A 36 5.49 -12.13 10.92
N ILE A 37 4.98 -11.15 11.67
CA ILE A 37 4.61 -9.84 11.11
C ILE A 37 5.86 -9.14 10.57
N ALA A 38 6.93 -9.09 11.36
CA ALA A 38 8.17 -8.43 10.96
C ALA A 38 8.77 -9.04 9.68
N THR A 39 8.86 -10.37 9.60
CA THR A 39 9.39 -11.09 8.42
C THR A 39 8.51 -10.90 7.19
N THR A 40 7.21 -10.72 7.37
CA THR A 40 6.28 -10.49 6.26
C THR A 40 6.22 -9.04 5.82
N VAL A 41 6.32 -8.08 6.74
CA VAL A 41 6.13 -6.65 6.42
C VAL A 41 7.36 -6.02 5.78
N TRP A 42 8.57 -6.39 6.20
CA TRP A 42 9.79 -5.69 5.79
C TRP A 42 10.03 -5.69 4.26
N PRO A 43 9.78 -6.78 3.49
CA PRO A 43 10.00 -6.78 2.04
C PRO A 43 9.08 -5.79 1.34
N PHE A 44 7.81 -5.75 1.74
CA PHE A 44 6.82 -4.83 1.20
C PHE A 44 7.05 -3.40 1.66
N ALA A 45 7.49 -3.19 2.90
CA ALA A 45 7.80 -1.85 3.42
C ALA A 45 9.00 -1.25 2.67
N ALA A 46 10.03 -2.05 2.39
CA ALA A 46 11.15 -1.65 1.55
C ALA A 46 10.70 -1.29 0.13
N ALA A 47 9.88 -2.15 -0.49
CA ALA A 47 9.32 -1.89 -1.82
C ALA A 47 8.42 -0.64 -1.85
N LEU A 48 7.63 -0.41 -0.81
CA LEU A 48 6.79 0.78 -0.65
C LEU A 48 7.64 2.05 -0.59
N ALA A 49 8.72 2.06 0.20
CA ALA A 49 9.64 3.18 0.31
C ALA A 49 10.29 3.49 -1.05
N VAL A 50 10.80 2.46 -1.75
CA VAL A 50 11.38 2.61 -3.09
C VAL A 50 10.36 3.15 -4.09
N SER A 51 9.11 2.66 -4.04
CA SER A 51 8.05 3.11 -4.96
C SER A 51 7.64 4.57 -4.71
N TRP A 52 7.65 5.01 -3.45
CA TRP A 52 7.48 6.43 -3.09
C TRP A 52 8.56 7.31 -3.70
N LEU A 53 9.82 6.87 -3.63
CA LEU A 53 10.97 7.54 -4.25
C LEU A 53 10.86 7.57 -5.78
N ALA A 54 10.61 6.42 -6.41
CA ALA A 54 10.54 6.27 -7.85
C ALA A 54 9.40 7.09 -8.49
N THR A 55 8.26 7.20 -7.79
CA THR A 55 7.11 7.98 -8.27
C THR A 55 7.15 9.45 -7.85
N LEU A 56 8.17 9.86 -7.09
CA LEU A 56 8.28 11.19 -6.47
C LEU A 56 6.98 11.58 -5.74
N ALA A 57 6.40 10.63 -5.00
CA ALA A 57 5.04 10.71 -4.51
C ALA A 57 4.77 11.94 -3.62
N TRP A 58 5.80 12.50 -2.98
CA TRP A 58 5.69 13.76 -2.24
C TRP A 58 5.23 14.95 -3.09
N ARG A 59 5.41 14.92 -4.42
CA ARG A 59 4.93 15.98 -5.32
C ARG A 59 3.41 15.98 -5.50
N ALA A 60 2.78 14.81 -5.41
CA ALA A 60 1.34 14.65 -5.63
C ALA A 60 0.78 13.38 -4.94
N PRO A 61 0.82 13.29 -3.59
CA PRO A 61 0.65 12.02 -2.89
C PRO A 61 -0.76 11.41 -3.04
N ALA A 62 -1.78 12.24 -3.19
CA ALA A 62 -3.18 11.84 -3.37
C ALA A 62 -3.58 11.60 -4.84
N ARG A 63 -2.64 11.63 -5.78
CA ARG A 63 -2.90 11.43 -7.21
C ARG A 63 -2.95 9.93 -7.52
N LEU A 64 -3.99 9.48 -8.24
CA LEU A 64 -4.13 8.07 -8.63
C LEU A 64 -3.05 7.63 -9.63
N VAL A 65 -2.78 8.46 -10.64
CA VAL A 65 -1.75 8.20 -11.66
C VAL A 65 -0.89 9.45 -11.82
N PRO A 66 0.45 9.36 -11.68
CA PRO A 66 1.23 8.12 -11.59
C PRO A 66 1.43 7.57 -10.16
N SER A 67 1.25 8.37 -9.11
CA SER A 67 1.67 8.01 -7.75
C SER A 67 0.98 6.77 -7.19
N GLY A 68 -0.36 6.73 -7.16
CA GLY A 68 -1.09 5.58 -6.63
C GLY A 68 -0.77 4.27 -7.37
N LEU A 69 -0.86 4.29 -8.70
CA LEU A 69 -0.62 3.10 -9.52
C LEU A 69 0.84 2.63 -9.44
N GLY A 70 1.80 3.56 -9.46
CA GLY A 70 3.22 3.22 -9.33
C GLY A 70 3.58 2.70 -7.94
N ILE A 71 3.01 3.30 -6.88
CA ILE A 71 3.16 2.79 -5.50
C ILE A 71 2.59 1.39 -5.38
N TRP A 72 1.38 1.16 -5.87
CA TRP A 72 0.75 -0.17 -5.82
C TRP A 72 1.55 -1.21 -6.58
N ALA A 73 1.92 -0.93 -7.83
CA ALA A 73 2.64 -1.87 -8.68
C ALA A 73 4.03 -2.18 -8.09
N GLY A 74 4.79 -1.14 -7.72
CA GLY A 74 6.13 -1.32 -7.16
C GLY A 74 6.13 -2.00 -5.79
N THR A 75 5.17 -1.68 -4.91
CA THR A 75 5.04 -2.36 -3.61
C THR A 75 4.68 -3.83 -3.78
N THR A 76 3.72 -4.13 -4.65
CA THR A 76 3.26 -5.50 -4.90
C THR A 76 4.37 -6.34 -5.53
N VAL A 77 4.92 -5.89 -6.67
CA VAL A 77 5.95 -6.63 -7.40
C VAL A 77 7.25 -6.68 -6.60
N GLY A 78 7.71 -5.53 -6.10
CA GLY A 78 8.96 -5.45 -5.33
C GLY A 78 8.90 -6.26 -4.04
N GLY A 79 7.78 -6.25 -3.32
CA GLY A 79 7.61 -7.03 -2.10
C GLY A 79 7.59 -8.53 -2.37
N LEU A 80 6.88 -8.99 -3.41
CA LEU A 80 6.86 -10.40 -3.81
C LEU A 80 8.25 -10.87 -4.28
N VAL A 81 8.94 -10.07 -5.10
CA VAL A 81 10.31 -10.37 -5.56
C VAL A 81 11.27 -10.48 -4.37
N LEU A 82 11.24 -9.52 -3.44
CA LEU A 82 12.09 -9.56 -2.26
C LEU A 82 11.80 -10.78 -1.39
N ARG A 83 10.53 -11.16 -1.21
CA ARG A 83 10.17 -12.37 -0.46
C ARG A 83 10.74 -13.64 -1.07
N VAL A 84 10.64 -13.78 -2.39
CA VAL A 84 11.21 -14.94 -3.10
C VAL A 84 12.74 -14.92 -2.98
N ALA A 85 13.36 -13.76 -3.18
CA ALA A 85 14.81 -13.61 -3.10
C ALA A 85 15.37 -13.90 -1.70
N THR A 86 14.60 -13.66 -0.64
CA THR A 86 15.01 -13.96 0.75
C THR A 86 14.51 -15.32 1.26
N GLY A 87 14.02 -16.19 0.38
CA GLY A 87 13.60 -17.56 0.75
C GLY A 87 12.28 -17.67 1.52
N ALA A 88 11.52 -16.58 1.65
CA ALA A 88 10.21 -16.59 2.30
C ALA A 88 9.08 -17.11 1.39
N GLY A 89 9.37 -17.21 0.08
CA GLY A 89 8.43 -17.69 -0.94
C GLY A 89 7.25 -16.74 -1.20
N ALA A 90 6.51 -17.07 -2.24
CA ALA A 90 5.26 -16.40 -2.62
C ALA A 90 4.33 -17.40 -3.32
N GLU A 91 3.40 -17.96 -2.55
CA GLU A 91 2.33 -18.79 -3.11
C GLU A 91 1.49 -17.97 -4.12
N PRO A 92 1.01 -18.58 -5.23
CA PRO A 92 0.22 -17.85 -6.23
C PRO A 92 -1.02 -17.17 -5.62
N SER A 93 -1.70 -17.82 -4.67
CA SER A 93 -2.84 -17.27 -3.95
C SER A 93 -2.44 -16.04 -3.11
N PHE A 94 -1.31 -16.10 -2.41
CA PHE A 94 -0.76 -14.98 -1.65
C PHE A 94 -0.47 -13.80 -2.58
N ALA A 95 0.16 -14.02 -3.73
CA ALA A 95 0.44 -12.97 -4.69
C ALA A 95 -0.83 -12.26 -5.20
N VAL A 96 -1.88 -13.03 -5.55
CA VAL A 96 -3.15 -12.48 -6.02
C VAL A 96 -3.85 -11.67 -4.92
N VAL A 97 -3.98 -12.24 -3.71
CA VAL A 97 -4.63 -11.54 -2.58
C VAL A 97 -3.86 -10.28 -2.20
N THR A 98 -2.52 -10.34 -2.19
CA THR A 98 -1.66 -9.16 -1.96
C THR A 98 -1.96 -8.06 -2.97
N ALA A 99 -1.96 -8.40 -4.27
CA ALA A 99 -2.17 -7.44 -5.34
C ALA A 99 -3.56 -6.79 -5.23
N LEU A 100 -4.61 -7.59 -5.00
CA LEU A 100 -5.99 -7.11 -4.90
C LEU A 100 -6.23 -6.27 -3.64
N PHE A 101 -5.75 -6.72 -2.49
CA PHE A 101 -5.90 -5.99 -1.23
C PHE A 101 -5.18 -4.65 -1.29
N LEU A 102 -3.90 -4.65 -1.70
CA LEU A 102 -3.12 -3.41 -1.83
C LEU A 102 -3.70 -2.49 -2.92
N ALA A 103 -4.22 -3.03 -4.02
CA ALA A 103 -4.93 -2.22 -5.02
C ALA A 103 -6.13 -1.51 -4.38
N ALA A 104 -6.98 -2.29 -3.69
CA ALA A 104 -8.19 -1.77 -3.06
C ALA A 104 -7.87 -0.68 -2.03
N THR A 105 -6.89 -0.90 -1.14
CA THR A 105 -6.59 0.03 -0.06
C THR A 105 -5.77 1.23 -0.53
N LEU A 106 -4.65 1.03 -1.25
CA LEU A 106 -3.75 2.10 -1.68
C LEU A 106 -4.38 3.00 -2.75
N LEU A 107 -5.12 2.42 -3.71
CA LEU A 107 -5.83 3.20 -4.72
C LEU A 107 -7.16 3.71 -4.19
N GLY A 108 -7.85 2.95 -3.34
CA GLY A 108 -9.15 3.30 -2.79
C GLY A 108 -9.13 4.61 -1.99
N TRP A 109 -8.19 4.78 -1.05
CA TRP A 109 -8.14 6.03 -0.28
C TRP A 109 -7.85 7.24 -1.18
N ARG A 110 -6.98 7.08 -2.20
CA ARG A 110 -6.69 8.12 -3.19
C ARG A 110 -7.93 8.46 -4.02
N ALA A 111 -8.70 7.45 -4.44
CA ALA A 111 -9.95 7.63 -5.17
C ALA A 111 -10.99 8.37 -4.30
N VAL A 112 -11.16 7.99 -3.04
CA VAL A 112 -12.06 8.67 -2.09
C VAL A 112 -11.67 10.14 -1.91
N THR A 113 -10.39 10.45 -1.71
CA THR A 113 -9.97 11.86 -1.59
C THR A 113 -10.22 12.65 -2.88
N ARG A 114 -10.06 12.04 -4.05
CA ARG A 114 -10.38 12.67 -5.34
C ARG A 114 -11.88 12.95 -5.46
N LEU A 115 -12.73 11.98 -5.14
CA LEU A 115 -14.18 12.13 -5.20
C LEU A 115 -14.69 13.20 -4.23
N ALA A 116 -14.14 13.24 -3.00
CA ALA A 116 -14.45 14.27 -2.02
C ALA A 116 -14.13 15.68 -2.54
N ARG A 117 -12.98 15.87 -3.21
CA ARG A 117 -12.61 17.14 -3.84
C ARG A 117 -13.58 17.57 -4.94
N VAL A 118 -13.94 16.65 -5.84
CA VAL A 118 -14.88 16.94 -6.94
C VAL A 118 -16.28 17.32 -6.42
N ARG A 119 -16.73 16.68 -5.33
CA ARG A 119 -18.01 17.03 -4.70
C ARG A 119 -17.98 18.42 -4.06
N ALA A 120 -16.91 18.75 -3.34
CA ALA A 120 -16.78 20.06 -2.69
C ALA A 120 -16.72 21.23 -3.68
N SER A 121 -16.14 21.03 -4.87
CA SER A 121 -16.15 22.07 -5.92
C SER A 121 -17.53 22.30 -6.53
N ARG A 122 -18.45 21.33 -6.43
CA ARG A 122 -19.82 21.45 -6.97
C ARG A 122 -20.80 22.12 -6.00
N SER A 123 -20.51 22.14 -4.70
CA SER A 123 -21.40 22.75 -3.69
C SER A 123 -21.21 24.27 -3.54
N THR A 124 -20.18 24.83 -4.15
CA THR A 124 -19.84 26.27 -4.10
C THR A 124 -20.05 26.98 -5.44
N GLY A 125 -20.70 26.32 -6.40
CA GLY A 125 -21.01 26.87 -7.73
C GLY A 125 -22.50 26.94 -8.00
#